data_AF-A0A950DEG3-F1
#
_entry.id   AF-A0A950DEG3-F1
#
_cell.length_a   1.000
_cell.length_b   1.000
_cell.length_c   1.000
_cell.angle_alpha   90.00
_cell.angle_beta   90.00
_cell.angle_gamma   90.00
#
_symmetry.space_group_name_H-M   'P 1'
#
loop_
_entity.id
_entity.type
_entity.pdbx_description
1 polymer ?
#
loop_
_entity_poly.entity_id
_entity_poly.type
_entity_poly.pdbx_seq_one_letter_code
_entity_poly.pdbx_strand_id
1 'polypeptide(L)'
;MTSPNNEILGEPSLREFEDLAPEFEDSIEPARPFVTSRELRRYLAEVKGQAQFLLYLADQIEESLEQLTHETDHCHSAFLCKVLGMYSSQLETKHQGLGERIAEACQEIYVTIREHEIG
;
A
#
# COMPACT_ATOMS: atom_id res chain seq x y z
N MET A 1 -9.23 46.16 20.45
CA MET A 1 -10.08 45.18 19.75
C MET A 1 -9.19 44.42 18.80
N THR A 2 -8.71 43.27 19.23
CA THR A 2 -7.70 42.42 18.57
C THR A 2 -8.40 41.29 17.81
N SER A 3 -8.02 41.05 16.57
CA SER A 3 -8.45 39.92 15.74
C SER A 3 -8.08 38.58 16.40
N PRO A 4 -8.91 37.53 16.30
CA PRO A 4 -8.51 36.18 16.68
C PRO A 4 -7.74 35.49 15.54
N ASN A 5 -6.76 34.70 15.99
CA ASN A 5 -5.72 34.03 15.22
C ASN A 5 -6.26 32.97 14.26
N ASN A 6 -5.59 32.88 13.10
CA ASN A 6 -5.60 31.70 12.25
C ASN A 6 -5.14 30.47 13.05
N GLU A 7 -5.94 29.41 13.01
CA GLU A 7 -5.54 28.06 13.42
C GLU A 7 -4.41 27.58 12.49
N ILE A 8 -3.24 27.35 13.09
CA ILE A 8 -2.11 26.69 12.46
C ILE A 8 -2.49 25.20 12.41
N LEU A 9 -2.88 24.73 11.23
CA LEU A 9 -2.98 23.31 10.93
C LEU A 9 -1.57 22.72 11.05
N GLY A 10 -1.32 21.97 12.12
CA GLY A 10 -0.03 21.36 12.39
C GLY A 10 0.36 20.41 11.27
N GLU A 11 1.48 20.69 10.62
CA GLU A 11 2.15 19.73 9.77
C GLU A 11 2.66 18.57 10.65
N PRO A 12 2.41 17.30 10.30
CA PRO A 12 2.98 16.19 11.04
C PRO A 12 4.51 16.24 10.93
N SER A 13 5.17 16.22 12.09
CA SER A 13 6.62 16.32 12.19
C SER A 13 7.28 15.04 11.69
N LEU A 14 8.29 15.17 10.82
CA LEU A 14 9.15 14.11 10.27
C LEU A 14 9.76 13.15 11.32
N ARG A 15 9.72 13.52 12.61
CA ARG A 15 10.26 12.74 13.73
C ARG A 15 9.42 11.53 14.12
N GLU A 16 8.12 11.50 13.81
CA GLU A 16 7.28 10.34 14.16
C GLU A 16 7.57 9.10 13.30
N PHE A 17 8.31 9.25 12.19
CA PHE A 17 8.69 8.14 11.31
C PHE A 17 10.01 7.46 11.70
N GLU A 18 10.84 8.09 12.54
CA GLU A 18 12.13 7.52 12.96
C GLU A 18 11.96 6.39 13.99
N ASP A 19 10.87 6.39 14.75
CA ASP A 19 10.65 5.46 15.89
C ASP A 19 10.14 4.06 15.47
N LEU A 20 9.97 3.82 14.17
CA LEU A 20 9.51 2.54 13.61
C LEU A 20 10.57 1.82 12.79
N ALA A 21 11.81 2.31 12.72
CA ALA A 21 12.87 1.66 11.97
C ALA A 21 13.36 0.39 12.71
N PRO A 22 13.18 -0.83 12.14
CA PRO A 22 13.89 -2.00 12.63
C PRO A 22 15.39 -1.80 12.41
N GLU A 23 16.22 -2.17 13.39
CA GLU A 23 17.67 -2.28 13.22
C GLU A 23 17.95 -3.42 12.23
N PHE A 24 18.11 -3.09 10.94
CA PHE A 24 18.48 -4.07 9.92
C PHE A 24 19.95 -4.44 10.07
N GLU A 25 20.22 -5.64 10.58
CA GLU A 25 21.53 -6.27 10.50
C GLU A 25 21.99 -6.36 9.03
N ASP A 26 23.21 -5.89 8.81
CA ASP A 26 23.89 -5.72 7.53
C ASP A 26 24.23 -7.09 6.91
N SER A 27 23.22 -7.78 6.39
CA SER A 27 23.40 -8.98 5.58
C SER A 27 23.64 -8.55 4.14
N ILE A 28 24.92 -8.49 3.76
CA ILE A 28 25.37 -8.20 2.39
C ILE A 28 24.90 -9.34 1.47
N GLU A 29 23.69 -9.22 0.92
CA GLU A 29 23.23 -10.01 -0.21
C GLU A 29 24.01 -9.61 -1.48
N PRO A 30 24.31 -10.56 -2.38
CA PRO A 30 25.02 -10.26 -3.62
C PRO A 30 24.17 -9.30 -4.47
N ALA A 31 24.81 -8.21 -4.90
CA ALA A 31 24.21 -7.13 -5.68
C ALA A 31 23.38 -7.68 -6.86
N ARG A 32 22.06 -7.56 -6.75
CA ARG A 32 21.14 -7.78 -7.86
C ARG A 32 21.45 -6.74 -8.96
N PRO A 33 21.24 -7.09 -10.24
CA PRO A 33 21.52 -6.18 -11.34
C PRO A 33 20.73 -4.87 -11.16
N PHE A 34 21.47 -3.78 -11.13
CA PHE A 34 21.03 -2.40 -11.01
C PHE A 34 19.71 -2.13 -11.73
N VAL A 35 18.71 -1.69 -10.97
CA VAL A 35 17.45 -1.17 -11.51
C VAL A 35 17.68 0.32 -11.79
N THR A 36 17.58 0.73 -13.06
CA THR A 36 17.72 2.15 -13.41
C THR A 36 16.63 2.99 -12.72
N SER A 37 16.88 4.27 -12.44
CA SER A 37 15.88 5.20 -11.87
C SER A 37 14.53 5.21 -12.62
N ARG A 38 14.53 4.88 -13.93
CA ARG A 38 13.31 4.71 -14.72
C ARG A 38 12.56 3.42 -14.38
N GLU A 39 13.28 2.33 -14.18
CA GLU A 39 12.72 1.03 -13.80
C GLU A 39 12.19 1.07 -12.35
N LEU A 40 12.88 1.75 -11.42
CA LEU A 40 12.37 1.96 -10.06
C LEU A 40 11.04 2.72 -10.05
N ARG A 41 10.92 3.80 -10.82
CA ARG A 41 9.65 4.54 -10.95
C ARG A 41 8.52 3.69 -11.53
N ARG A 42 8.83 2.84 -12.50
CA ARG A 42 7.86 1.89 -13.06
C ARG A 42 7.43 0.90 -11.99
N TYR A 43 8.37 0.33 -11.25
CA TYR A 43 8.10 -0.64 -10.21
C TYR A 43 7.23 -0.06 -9.08
N LEU A 44 7.55 1.15 -8.63
CA LEU A 44 6.74 1.89 -7.67
C LEU A 44 5.31 2.16 -8.19
N ALA A 45 5.16 2.46 -9.47
CA ALA A 45 3.83 2.64 -10.07
C ALA A 45 3.03 1.33 -10.10
N GLU A 46 3.69 0.19 -10.35
CA GLU A 46 3.07 -1.14 -10.31
C GLU A 46 2.64 -1.51 -8.88
N VAL A 47 3.52 -1.31 -7.88
CA VAL A 47 3.20 -1.50 -6.44
C VAL A 47 2.04 -0.61 -6.03
N LYS A 48 2.06 0.66 -6.39
CA LYS A 48 0.97 1.61 -6.12
C LYS A 48 -0.34 1.14 -6.73
N GLY A 49 -0.34 0.77 -8.02
CA GLY A 49 -1.55 0.32 -8.70
C GLY A 49 -2.13 -0.94 -8.08
N GLN A 50 -1.28 -1.88 -7.68
CA GLN A 50 -1.69 -3.09 -6.97
C GLN A 50 -2.29 -2.77 -5.59
N ALA A 51 -1.64 -1.91 -4.80
CA ALA A 51 -2.17 -1.50 -3.49
C ALA A 51 -3.53 -0.78 -3.63
N GLN A 52 -3.66 0.14 -4.58
CA GLN A 52 -4.93 0.83 -4.87
C GLN A 52 -6.05 -0.13 -5.26
N PHE A 53 -5.73 -1.15 -6.06
CA PHE A 53 -6.70 -2.17 -6.43
C PHE A 53 -7.14 -3.02 -5.22
N LEU A 54 -6.23 -3.37 -4.32
CA LEU A 54 -6.58 -4.11 -3.10
C LEU A 54 -7.46 -3.29 -2.14
N LEU A 55 -7.17 -2.00 -2.00
CA LEU A 55 -8.01 -1.08 -1.22
C LEU A 55 -9.42 -1.00 -1.83
N TYR A 56 -9.51 -0.83 -3.15
CA TYR A 56 -10.80 -0.85 -3.84
C TYR A 56 -11.57 -2.16 -3.62
N LEU A 57 -10.90 -3.32 -3.67
CA LEU A 57 -11.55 -4.59 -3.38
C LEU A 57 -12.06 -4.67 -1.94
N ALA A 58 -11.30 -4.16 -0.97
CA ALA A 58 -11.73 -4.09 0.42
C ALA A 58 -13.01 -3.26 0.54
N ASP A 59 -13.05 -2.06 -0.06
CA ASP A 59 -14.23 -1.19 -0.07
C ASP A 59 -15.46 -1.92 -0.68
N GLN A 60 -15.28 -2.60 -1.82
CA GLN A 60 -16.37 -3.34 -2.48
C GLN A 60 -16.88 -4.54 -1.64
N ILE A 61 -15.99 -5.19 -0.89
CA ILE A 61 -16.37 -6.26 0.05
C ILE A 61 -17.20 -5.67 1.19
N GLU A 62 -16.75 -4.56 1.79
CA GLU A 62 -17.47 -3.89 2.88
C GLU A 62 -18.88 -3.46 2.43
N GLU A 63 -18.99 -2.77 1.29
CA GLU A 63 -20.28 -2.36 0.72
C GLU A 63 -21.20 -3.55 0.45
N SER A 64 -20.66 -4.65 -0.09
CA SER A 64 -21.44 -5.86 -0.40
C SER A 64 -21.90 -6.60 0.86
N LEU A 65 -21.09 -6.60 1.93
CA LEU A 65 -21.46 -7.17 3.23
C LEU A 65 -22.57 -6.37 3.90
N GLU A 66 -22.51 -5.04 3.81
CA GLU A 66 -23.57 -4.16 4.30
C GLU A 66 -24.88 -4.43 3.56
N GLN A 67 -24.85 -4.49 2.22
CA GLN A 67 -26.02 -4.84 1.41
C GLN A 67 -26.60 -6.20 1.79
N LEU A 68 -25.75 -7.21 1.97
CA LEU A 68 -26.19 -8.56 2.36
C LEU A 68 -26.88 -8.57 3.74
N THR A 69 -26.44 -7.72 4.67
CA THR A 69 -27.03 -7.62 6.01
C THR A 69 -28.46 -7.07 5.98
N HIS A 70 -28.75 -6.20 5.02
CA HIS A 70 -30.05 -5.56 4.85
C HIS A 70 -30.95 -6.25 3.83
N GLU A 71 -30.45 -7.25 3.12
CA GLU A 71 -31.19 -7.94 2.06
C GLU A 71 -32.21 -8.94 2.64
N THR A 72 -33.41 -8.94 2.06
CA THR A 72 -34.51 -9.83 2.44
C THR A 72 -34.87 -10.83 1.34
N ASP A 73 -34.48 -10.55 0.08
CA ASP A 73 -34.66 -11.45 -1.05
C ASP A 73 -33.58 -12.54 -1.09
N HIS A 74 -34.03 -13.80 -1.10
CA HIS A 74 -33.13 -14.96 -1.09
C HIS A 74 -32.29 -15.09 -2.36
N CYS A 75 -32.85 -14.74 -3.52
CA CYS A 75 -32.12 -14.83 -4.79
C CYS A 75 -31.00 -13.78 -4.84
N HIS A 76 -31.28 -12.57 -4.37
CA HIS A 76 -30.31 -11.49 -4.32
C HIS A 76 -29.23 -11.75 -3.27
N SER A 77 -29.61 -12.26 -2.09
CA SER A 77 -28.65 -12.71 -1.07
C SER A 77 -27.68 -13.76 -1.63
N ALA A 78 -28.19 -14.75 -2.37
CA ALA A 78 -27.35 -15.78 -2.99
C ALA A 78 -26.42 -15.21 -4.07
N PHE A 79 -26.84 -14.17 -4.79
CA PHE A 79 -25.99 -13.44 -5.73
C PHE A 79 -24.88 -12.68 -5.00
N LEU A 80 -25.20 -11.92 -3.95
CA LEU A 80 -24.22 -11.19 -3.13
C LEU A 80 -23.17 -12.14 -2.53
N CYS A 81 -23.58 -13.32 -2.05
CA CYS A 81 -22.62 -14.34 -1.59
C CYS A 81 -21.65 -14.79 -2.69
N LYS A 82 -22.10 -14.90 -3.95
CA LYS A 82 -21.20 -15.24 -5.08
C LYS A 82 -20.24 -14.09 -5.40
N VAL A 83 -20.73 -12.85 -5.37
CA VAL A 83 -19.91 -11.65 -5.60
C VAL A 83 -18.84 -11.52 -4.51
N LEU A 84 -19.21 -11.68 -3.24
CA LEU A 84 -18.29 -11.69 -2.11
C LEU A 84 -17.24 -12.81 -2.25
N GLY A 85 -17.65 -14.01 -2.66
CA GLY A 85 -16.71 -15.10 -2.96
C GLY A 85 -15.72 -14.76 -4.07
N MET A 86 -16.19 -14.09 -5.13
CA MET A 86 -15.33 -13.61 -6.22
C MET A 86 -14.34 -12.55 -5.71
N TYR A 87 -14.78 -11.54 -4.97
CA TYR A 87 -13.89 -10.52 -4.42
C TYR A 87 -12.86 -11.10 -3.46
N SER A 88 -13.27 -12.03 -2.59
CA SER A 88 -12.37 -12.73 -1.68
C SER A 88 -11.26 -13.49 -2.42
N SER A 89 -11.60 -14.23 -3.48
CA SER A 89 -10.61 -14.93 -4.31
C SER A 89 -9.68 -13.97 -5.06
N GLN A 90 -10.20 -12.85 -5.56
CA GLN A 90 -9.38 -11.81 -6.18
C GLN A 90 -8.44 -11.17 -5.18
N LEU A 91 -8.89 -10.89 -3.95
CA LEU A 91 -8.06 -10.34 -2.89
C LEU A 91 -6.91 -11.29 -2.58
N GLU A 92 -7.20 -12.58 -2.32
CA GLU A 92 -6.22 -13.63 -2.06
C GLU A 92 -5.15 -13.72 -3.17
N THR A 93 -5.58 -13.68 -4.43
CA THR A 93 -4.65 -13.79 -5.56
C THR A 93 -3.83 -12.51 -5.75
N LYS A 94 -4.43 -11.35 -5.52
CA LYS A 94 -3.84 -10.06 -5.89
C LYS A 94 -2.98 -9.46 -4.79
N HIS A 95 -3.11 -9.88 -3.54
CA HIS A 95 -2.21 -9.43 -2.47
C HIS A 95 -0.87 -10.17 -2.49
N GLN A 96 -0.81 -11.35 -3.10
CA GLN A 96 0.40 -12.18 -3.13
C GLN A 96 1.59 -11.43 -3.76
N GLY A 97 2.74 -11.55 -3.11
CA GLY A 97 3.99 -10.91 -3.52
C GLY A 97 4.05 -9.40 -3.30
N LEU A 98 2.96 -8.70 -2.93
CA LEU A 98 2.99 -7.24 -2.76
C LEU A 98 4.02 -6.81 -1.70
N GLY A 99 4.10 -7.54 -0.57
CA GLY A 99 5.07 -7.25 0.48
C GLY A 99 6.52 -7.41 0.02
N GLU A 100 6.82 -8.45 -0.75
CA GLU A 100 8.14 -8.68 -1.35
C GLU A 100 8.50 -7.54 -2.31
N ARG A 101 7.55 -7.10 -3.15
CA ARG A 101 7.77 -5.99 -4.07
C ARG A 101 8.01 -4.66 -3.36
N ILE A 102 7.30 -4.43 -2.25
CA ILE A 102 7.52 -3.25 -1.40
C ILE A 102 8.92 -3.29 -0.79
N ALA A 103 9.34 -4.44 -0.23
CA ALA A 103 10.67 -4.59 0.35
C ALA A 103 11.78 -4.37 -0.68
N GLU A 104 11.64 -4.93 -1.88
CA GLU A 104 12.57 -4.68 -2.99
C GLU A 104 12.61 -3.20 -3.39
N ALA A 105 11.45 -2.54 -3.49
CA ALA A 105 11.39 -1.12 -3.79
C ALA A 105 12.09 -0.26 -2.71
N CYS A 106 11.92 -0.60 -1.42
CA CYS A 106 12.61 0.06 -0.32
C CYS A 106 14.13 -0.09 -0.42
N GLN A 107 14.62 -1.29 -0.72
CA GLN A 107 16.05 -1.55 -0.88
C GLN A 107 16.64 -0.74 -2.04
N GLU A 108 15.97 -0.74 -3.20
CA GLU A 108 16.43 0.02 -4.38
C GLU A 108 16.43 1.53 -4.13
N ILE A 109 15.44 2.05 -3.39
CA ILE A 109 15.42 3.45 -2.96
C ILE A 109 16.62 3.75 -2.06
N TYR A 110 16.90 2.89 -1.08
CA TYR A 110 18.03 3.07 -0.16
C TYR A 110 19.37 3.12 -0.91
N VAL A 111 19.61 2.17 -1.81
CA VAL A 111 20.82 2.12 -2.64
C VAL A 111 20.93 3.39 -3.49
N THR A 112 19.85 3.78 -4.16
CA THR A 112 19.82 4.99 -5.01
C THR A 112 20.20 6.26 -4.23
N ILE A 113 19.68 6.42 -3.01
CA ILE A 113 19.98 7.58 -2.15
C ILE A 113 21.44 7.56 -1.72
N ARG A 114 21.94 6.42 -1.21
CA ARG A 114 23.33 6.27 -0.77
C ARG A 114 24.33 6.62 -1.86
N GLU A 115 24.08 6.21 -3.09
CA GLU A 115 24.96 6.53 -4.22
C GLU A 115 25.00 8.03 -4.53
N HIS A 116 23.88 8.74 -4.39
CA HIS A 116 23.83 10.20 -4.56
C HIS A 116 24.50 10.96 -3.42
N GLU A 117 24.58 10.38 -2.22
CA GLU A 117 25.29 10.99 -1.08
C GLU A 117 26.82 10.82 -1.17
N ILE A 118 27.29 9.74 -1.82
CA ILE A 118 28.71 9.40 -1.94
C ILE A 118 29.36 10.01 -3.19
N GLY A 119 28.57 10.30 -4.24
CA GLY A 119 29.02 10.95 -5.48
C GLY A 119 29.10 12.46 -5.42
#